data_AF-A0A7Y1UAI1-F1
#
_entry.id   AF-A0A7Y1UAI1-F1
#
_cell.length_a   1.000
_cell.length_b   1.000
_cell.length_c   1.000
_cell.angle_alpha   90.00
_cell.angle_beta   90.00
_cell.angle_gamma   90.00
#
_symmetry.space_group_name_H-M   'P 1'
#
loop_
_entity.id
_entity.type
_entity.pdbx_description
1 polymer ?
#
loop_
_entity_poly.entity_id
_entity_poly.type
_entity_poly.pdbx_seq_one_letter_code
_entity_poly.pdbx_strand_id
1 'polypeptide(L)' 'TEQGVLKPHVGGEYTIDQLSEAHAFLESRKSMGKIVVKW' A
#
# COMPACT_ATOMS: atom_id res chain seq x y z
N THR A 1 2.29 24.34 -1.97
CA THR A 1 0.97 24.10 -2.57
C THR A 1 0.67 22.61 -2.50
N GLU A 2 0.01 22.18 -1.42
CA GLU A 2 -0.54 20.83 -1.25
C GLU A 2 -1.82 20.68 -2.09
N GLN A 3 -1.65 20.71 -3.40
CA GLN A 3 -2.78 20.54 -4.31
C GLN A 3 -3.12 19.05 -4.31
N GLY A 4 -4.18 18.67 -3.59
CA GLY A 4 -4.74 17.31 -3.45
C GLY A 4 -5.28 16.70 -4.75
N VAL A 5 -4.51 16.84 -5.84
CA VAL A 5 -4.79 16.38 -7.20
C VAL A 5 -4.36 14.93 -7.39
N LEU A 6 -3.43 14.44 -6.56
CA LEU A 6 -3.03 13.04 -6.54
C LEU A 6 -4.00 12.27 -5.64
N LYS A 7 -4.90 11.49 -6.25
CA LYS A 7 -5.65 10.43 -5.55
C LYS A 7 -4.81 9.15 -5.62
N PRO A 8 -3.94 8.85 -4.63
CA PRO A 8 -3.21 7.59 -4.63
C PRO A 8 -4.23 6.46 -4.54
N HIS A 9 -4.23 5.57 -5.52
CA HIS A 9 -4.92 4.30 -5.42
C HIS A 9 -4.14 3.43 -4.44
N VAL A 10 -4.61 3.39 -3.19
CA VAL A 10 -4.06 2.52 -2.14
C VAL A 10 -4.62 1.12 -2.38
N GLY A 11 -3.74 0.20 -2.75
CA GLY A 11 -4.06 -1.20 -3.02
C GLY A 11 -4.11 -2.07 -1.76
N GLY A 12 -3.62 -1.56 -0.63
CA GLY A 12 -3.69 -2.23 0.67
C GLY A 12 -3.05 -1.38 1.78
N GLU A 13 -3.65 -1.41 2.96
CA GLU A 13 -3.07 -0.85 4.18
C GLU A 13 -2.69 -2.00 5.12
N TYR A 14 -1.43 -2.00 5.57
CA TYR A 14 -0.91 -3.01 6.49
C TYR A 14 -0.25 -2.35 7.69
N THR A 15 -0.34 -2.99 8.85
CA THR A 15 0.43 -2.60 10.04
C THR A 15 1.80 -3.26 10.03
N ILE A 16 2.71 -2.82 10.91
CA ILE A 16 4.08 -3.34 10.99
C ILE A 16 4.12 -4.86 11.25
N ASP A 17 3.15 -5.37 12.02
CA ASP A 17 3.02 -6.79 12.34
C ASP A 17 2.66 -7.65 11.11
N GLN A 18 2.08 -7.01 10.08
CA GLN A 18 1.63 -7.64 8.85
C GLN A 18 2.60 -7.39 7.68
N LEU A 19 3.85 -7.04 7.97
CA LEU A 19 4.86 -6.78 6.95
C LEU A 19 5.05 -7.97 6.00
N SER A 20 5.07 -9.20 6.54
CA SER A 20 5.19 -10.41 5.69
C SER A 20 4.01 -10.57 4.74
N GLU A 21 2.81 -10.19 5.16
CA GLU A 21 1.58 -10.24 4.35
C GLU A 21 1.60 -9.15 3.28
N ALA A 22 2.07 -7.95 3.62
CA ALA A 22 2.26 -6.85 2.67
C ALA A 22 3.28 -7.21 1.57
N HIS A 23 4.38 -7.87 1.94
CA HIS A 23 5.38 -8.37 1.00
C HIS A 23 4.81 -9.45 0.08
N ALA A 24 4.12 -10.45 0.62
CA ALA A 24 3.48 -11.49 -0.19
C ALA A 24 2.40 -10.92 -1.13
N PHE A 25 1.66 -9.92 -0.66
CA PHE A 25 0.64 -9.23 -1.46
C PHE A 25 1.25 -8.45 -2.62
N LEU A 26 2.39 -7.78 -2.42
CA LEU A 26 3.17 -7.13 -3.49
C LEU A 26 3.65 -8.14 -4.54
N GLU A 27 4.19 -9.27 -4.10
CA GLU A 27 4.73 -10.32 -4.97
C GLU A 27 3.65 -11.00 -5.81
N SER A 28 2.43 -11.11 -5.28
CA SER A 28 1.29 -11.73 -5.97
C SER A 28 0.85 -11.00 -7.25
N ARG A 29 1.39 -9.79 -7.51
CA ARG A 29 0.98 -8.87 -8.59
C ARG A 29 -0.52 -8.54 -8.60
N LYS A 30 -1.26 -8.88 -7.54
CA LYS A 30 -2.67 -8.48 -7.35
C LYS A 30 -2.79 -7.07 -6.78
N SER A 31 -1.70 -6.52 -6.25
CA SER A 31 -1.67 -5.14 -5.78
C SER A 31 -1.77 -4.18 -6.98
N MET A 32 -2.96 -3.69 -7.27
CA MET A 32 -3.14 -2.55 -8.17
C MET A 32 -2.97 -1.26 -7.37
N GLY A 33 -1.82 -0.59 -7.53
CA GLY A 33 -1.55 0.70 -6.90
C GLY A 33 -0.42 0.67 -5.86
N LYS A 34 -0.57 1.43 -4.78
CA LYS A 34 0.44 1.60 -3.71
C LYS A 34 0.05 0.81 -2.47
N ILE A 35 0.99 0.14 -1.83
CA ILE A 35 0.79 -0.49 -0.51
C ILE A 35 1.28 0.50 0.55
N VAL A 36 0.47 0.76 1.58
CA VAL A 36 0.82 1.66 2.67
C VAL A 36 1.06 0.82 3.92
N VAL A 37 2.26 0.94 4.49
CA VAL A 37 2.60 0.35 5.78
C VAL A 37 2.58 1.45 6.83
N LYS A 38 1.68 1.33 7.80
CA LYS A 38 1.63 2.21 8.97
C LYS A 38 2.55 1.63 10.04
N TRP A 39 3.57 2.40 10.41
CA TRP A 39 4.50 2.13 11.50
C TRP A 39 3.91 2.57 12.84
#